data_AF-A0A2P6NW79-F1
#
_entry.id   AF-A0A2P6NW79-F1
#
_cell.length_a   1.000
_cell.length_b   1.000
_cell.length_c   1.000
_cell.angle_alpha   90.00
_cell.angle_beta   90.00
_cell.angle_gamma   90.00
#
_symmetry.space_group_name_H-M   'P 1'
#
loop_
_entity.id
_entity.type
_entity.pdbx_description
1 polymer ?
#
loop_
_entity_poly.entity_id
_entity_poly.type
_entity_poly.pdbx_seq_one_letter_code
_entity_poly.pdbx_strand_id
1 'polypeptide(L)'
;MRISWRKQRRRECIDLSEEMFIFDRTQTHKHLKLGMSEKAQNGGWVATGEGYSVSSKYLGAKPNGSTPIDMQLPFASLLHKAITEHTNAYKCFAEDYQIENRRREPPQQPNTSYLKRVLKNLLNPGDQGKSMSIEEFRDWLQLTLPTIGLTDVDVYSDYIEGMIQDDTSEKADRVSSIIEFVEAASESDLAPFRNLISEWIDRLMKQKVEEKSRKEQEKKDKEKQEAAARAEASKEQQMERENAQLSRKERKTRDALLSRYGYEDTLDENGDIVLQADSEGPRDTGIEVNMNALKVKQKEQEQRDKAKTAHEKKVQMDKEQKEKEALKKEKEKKRTQKKEKQRL
;
A
#
# COMPACT_ATOMS: atom_id res chain seq x y z
N MET A 1 -29.13 26.59 -48.32
CA MET A 1 -28.55 25.40 -47.67
C MET A 1 -27.13 25.20 -48.17
N ARG A 2 -26.10 25.52 -47.39
CA ARG A 2 -24.70 25.21 -47.74
C ARG A 2 -24.40 23.78 -47.28
N ILE A 3 -24.42 22.85 -48.22
CA ILE A 3 -23.95 21.49 -47.95
C ILE A 3 -22.46 21.60 -47.63
N SER A 4 -22.07 21.15 -46.44
CA SER A 4 -20.67 21.12 -46.02
C SER A 4 -19.85 20.40 -47.08
N TRP A 5 -18.71 20.98 -47.46
CA TRP A 5 -17.73 20.39 -48.39
C TRP A 5 -17.40 18.91 -48.06
N ARG A 6 -17.50 18.51 -46.79
CA ARG A 6 -17.31 17.12 -46.35
C ARG A 6 -18.42 16.17 -46.80
N LYS A 7 -19.67 16.63 -46.93
CA LYS A 7 -20.78 15.81 -47.44
C LYS A 7 -20.73 15.63 -48.96
N GLN A 8 -20.12 16.56 -49.69
CA GLN A 8 -19.97 16.47 -51.14
C GLN A 8 -18.93 15.41 -51.53
N ARG A 9 -17.73 15.44 -50.92
CA ARG A 9 -16.72 14.39 -51.14
C ARG A 9 -17.16 12.99 -50.73
N ARG A 10 -18.01 12.86 -49.70
CA ARG A 10 -18.52 11.56 -49.27
C ARG A 10 -19.46 10.93 -50.33
N ARG A 11 -20.13 11.74 -51.15
CA ARG A 11 -20.94 11.24 -52.27
C ARG A 11 -20.06 10.85 -53.46
N GLU A 12 -19.09 11.68 -53.80
CA GLU A 12 -18.15 11.41 -54.89
C GLU A 12 -17.27 10.16 -54.65
N CYS A 13 -16.88 9.86 -53.40
CA CYS A 13 -16.17 8.61 -53.08
C CYS A 13 -17.06 7.36 -53.15
N ILE A 14 -18.36 7.47 -52.88
CA ILE A 14 -19.29 6.33 -52.96
C ILE A 14 -19.51 5.96 -54.42
N ASP A 15 -19.68 6.95 -55.30
CA ASP A 15 -19.87 6.73 -56.74
C ASP A 15 -18.64 6.06 -57.39
N LEU A 16 -17.41 6.43 -56.99
CA LEU A 16 -16.18 5.78 -57.49
C LEU A 16 -15.98 4.35 -56.93
N SER A 17 -16.44 4.09 -55.70
CA SER A 17 -16.38 2.74 -55.13
C SER A 17 -17.41 1.79 -55.74
N GLU A 18 -18.59 2.27 -56.15
CA GLU A 18 -19.59 1.46 -56.85
C GLU A 18 -19.13 1.09 -58.26
N GLU A 19 -18.45 1.98 -58.99
CA GLU A 19 -17.88 1.63 -60.31
C GLU A 19 -16.73 0.61 -60.21
N MET A 20 -15.89 0.67 -59.18
CA MET A 20 -14.87 -0.36 -58.93
C MET A 20 -15.47 -1.70 -58.45
N PHE A 21 -16.58 -1.66 -57.70
CA PHE A 21 -17.26 -2.88 -57.24
C PHE A 21 -18.03 -3.60 -58.37
N ILE A 22 -18.42 -2.87 -59.42
CA ILE A 22 -19.00 -3.47 -60.64
C ILE A 22 -17.90 -4.17 -61.48
N PHE A 23 -16.67 -3.67 -61.47
CA PHE A 23 -15.55 -4.32 -62.19
C PHE A 23 -15.19 -5.68 -61.58
N ASP A 24 -15.18 -5.79 -60.24
CA ASP A 24 -14.79 -7.02 -59.53
C ASP A 24 -15.87 -8.13 -59.59
N ARG A 25 -17.13 -7.75 -59.83
CA ARG A 25 -18.24 -8.72 -59.93
C ARG A 25 -18.28 -9.50 -61.25
N THR A 26 -17.53 -9.07 -62.27
CA THR A 26 -17.42 -9.79 -63.55
C THR A 26 -16.26 -10.79 -63.57
N GLN A 27 -15.30 -10.70 -62.64
CA GLN A 27 -14.35 -11.76 -62.35
C GLN A 27 -14.78 -12.54 -61.11
N THR A 28 -15.81 -13.36 -61.28
CA THR A 28 -15.91 -14.54 -60.40
C THR A 28 -14.70 -15.40 -60.69
N HIS A 29 -13.66 -15.29 -59.85
CA HIS A 29 -12.63 -16.31 -59.70
C HIS A 29 -13.34 -17.59 -59.24
N LYS A 30 -13.94 -18.31 -60.19
CA LYS A 30 -14.16 -19.74 -60.05
C LYS A 30 -12.77 -20.31 -59.84
N HIS A 31 -12.46 -20.68 -58.61
CA HIS A 31 -11.43 -21.66 -58.33
C HIS A 31 -11.86 -22.97 -59.02
N LEU A 32 -11.69 -23.03 -60.34
CA LEU A 32 -11.64 -24.28 -61.08
C LEU A 32 -10.42 -24.98 -60.53
N LYS A 33 -10.67 -25.89 -59.59
CA LYS A 33 -9.72 -26.90 -59.18
C LYS A 33 -9.49 -27.79 -60.41
N LEU A 34 -8.65 -27.32 -61.34
CA LEU A 34 -8.16 -28.11 -62.45
C LEU A 34 -7.35 -29.24 -61.81
N GLY A 35 -8.03 -30.37 -61.60
CA GLY A 35 -7.38 -31.61 -61.20
C GLY A 35 -6.47 -32.04 -62.33
N MET A 36 -5.20 -31.61 -62.29
CA MET A 36 -4.16 -32.20 -63.12
C MET A 36 -3.90 -33.60 -62.56
N SER A 37 -4.59 -34.59 -63.14
CA SER A 37 -4.32 -35.99 -62.90
C SER A 37 -3.11 -36.37 -63.74
N GLU A 38 -1.94 -36.39 -63.11
CA GLU A 38 -0.71 -36.86 -63.74
C GLU A 38 -0.71 -38.39 -63.80
N LYS A 39 -0.81 -38.95 -65.00
CA LYS A 39 -0.49 -40.36 -65.23
C LYS A 39 0.71 -40.43 -66.16
N ALA A 40 1.86 -40.81 -65.58
CA ALA A 40 3.04 -41.13 -66.35
C ALA A 40 2.84 -42.48 -67.04
N GLN A 41 2.63 -42.47 -68.36
CA GLN A 41 2.87 -43.65 -69.20
C GLN A 41 4.02 -43.32 -70.15
N ASN A 42 5.10 -44.10 -70.04
CA ASN A 42 6.20 -44.18 -71.00
C ASN A 42 7.03 -42.89 -71.25
N GLY A 43 7.46 -42.22 -70.18
CA GLY A 43 8.67 -41.36 -70.23
C GLY A 43 8.57 -40.03 -71.00
N GLY A 44 7.38 -39.62 -71.46
CA GLY A 44 7.15 -38.33 -72.11
C GLY A 44 6.03 -37.54 -71.44
N TRP A 45 6.27 -36.25 -71.17
CA TRP A 45 5.27 -35.35 -70.58
C TRP A 45 4.23 -34.97 -71.64
N VAL A 46 2.97 -35.36 -71.43
CA VAL A 46 1.84 -34.93 -72.27
C VAL A 46 0.85 -34.22 -71.37
N ALA A 47 0.66 -32.92 -71.57
CA ALA A 47 -0.33 -32.13 -70.85
C ALA A 47 -1.72 -32.44 -71.42
N THR A 48 -2.51 -33.26 -70.72
CA THR A 48 -3.92 -33.48 -71.03
C THR A 48 -4.79 -32.69 -70.07
N GLY A 49 -5.28 -31.54 -70.52
CA GLY A 49 -6.28 -30.74 -69.83
C GLY A 49 -7.29 -30.18 -70.83
N GLU A 50 -8.57 -30.23 -70.49
CA GLU A 50 -9.66 -29.75 -71.34
C GLU A 50 -9.50 -28.23 -71.55
N GLY A 51 -9.24 -27.83 -72.80
CA GLY A 51 -8.99 -26.42 -73.18
C GLY A 51 -7.62 -26.11 -73.80
N TYR A 52 -6.68 -27.07 -73.84
CA TYR A 52 -5.38 -26.88 -74.48
C TYR A 52 -5.19 -27.83 -75.68
N SER A 53 -5.26 -27.29 -76.90
CA SER A 53 -4.88 -28.00 -78.13
C SER A 53 -3.40 -27.77 -78.42
N VAL A 54 -2.53 -28.55 -77.80
CA VAL A 54 -1.11 -28.57 -78.19
C VAL A 54 -0.96 -29.47 -79.42
N SER A 55 -0.50 -28.89 -80.53
CA SER A 55 -0.16 -29.62 -81.75
C SER A 55 0.78 -30.79 -81.43
N SER A 56 0.40 -32.01 -81.81
CA SER A 56 1.11 -33.26 -81.50
C SER A 56 2.51 -33.38 -82.14
N LYS A 57 2.99 -32.34 -82.82
CA LYS A 57 4.29 -32.30 -83.52
C LYS A 57 5.28 -31.31 -82.92
N TYR A 58 5.03 -30.73 -81.75
CA TYR A 58 5.95 -29.79 -81.14
C TYR A 58 7.14 -30.51 -80.46
N LEU A 59 8.21 -30.74 -81.23
CA LEU A 59 9.51 -31.24 -80.76
C LEU A 59 10.45 -30.07 -80.40
N GLY A 60 9.95 -29.13 -79.58
CA GLY A 60 10.74 -27.99 -79.12
C GLY A 60 11.62 -28.36 -77.92
N ALA A 61 12.90 -28.03 -77.98
CA ALA A 61 13.82 -28.18 -76.85
C ALA A 61 13.32 -27.36 -75.64
N LYS A 62 13.42 -27.95 -74.44
CA LYS A 62 13.03 -27.35 -73.16
C LYS A 62 13.62 -25.92 -73.06
N PRO A 63 12.81 -24.86 -72.88
CA PRO A 63 13.35 -23.54 -72.65
C PRO A 63 14.08 -23.55 -71.31
N ASN A 64 15.41 -23.45 -71.37
CA ASN A 64 16.24 -23.31 -70.18
C ASN A 64 15.90 -21.98 -69.52
N GLY A 65 15.67 -22.02 -68.21
CA GLY A 65 15.20 -20.90 -67.43
C GLY A 65 16.12 -19.68 -67.48
N SER A 66 15.51 -18.56 -67.12
CA SER A 66 16.11 -17.26 -66.82
C SER A 66 16.78 -16.53 -67.99
N THR A 67 15.96 -15.93 -68.85
CA THR A 67 16.26 -14.57 -69.31
C THR A 67 15.32 -13.61 -68.58
N PRO A 68 15.82 -12.75 -67.68
CA PRO A 68 15.00 -11.69 -67.12
C PRO A 68 14.69 -10.73 -68.25
N ILE A 69 13.44 -10.78 -68.72
CA ILE A 69 12.92 -9.79 -69.65
C ILE A 69 12.77 -8.51 -68.82
N ASP A 70 13.75 -7.63 -68.93
CA ASP A 70 13.72 -6.29 -68.33
C ASP A 70 12.70 -5.45 -69.10
N MET A 71 11.42 -5.68 -68.81
CA MET A 71 10.33 -4.86 -69.32
C MET A 71 10.31 -3.54 -68.53
N GLN A 72 11.16 -2.60 -68.94
CA GLN A 72 10.97 -1.18 -68.67
C GLN A 72 9.73 -0.68 -69.42
N LEU A 73 8.55 -1.14 -69.00
CA LEU A 73 7.28 -0.59 -69.44
C LEU A 73 6.95 0.59 -68.51
N PRO A 74 6.83 1.83 -69.03
CA PRO A 74 6.50 3.03 -68.24
C PRO A 74 5.14 2.96 -67.54
N PHE A 75 4.35 1.93 -67.85
CA PHE A 75 3.08 1.63 -67.20
C PHE A 75 3.25 1.08 -65.77
N ALA A 76 4.34 0.36 -65.49
CA ALA A 76 4.54 -0.26 -64.18
C ALA A 76 4.74 0.78 -63.07
N SER A 77 5.46 1.88 -63.36
CA SER A 77 5.65 2.98 -62.41
C SER A 77 4.37 3.75 -62.14
N LEU A 78 3.51 3.92 -63.15
CA LEU A 78 2.22 4.59 -62.99
C LEU A 78 1.25 3.74 -62.16
N LEU A 79 1.21 2.42 -62.41
CA LEU A 79 0.39 1.50 -61.63
C LEU A 79 0.85 1.44 -60.17
N HIS A 80 2.16 1.37 -59.93
CA HIS A 80 2.69 1.38 -58.57
C HIS A 80 2.33 2.67 -57.83
N LYS A 81 2.47 3.83 -58.49
CA LYS A 81 2.11 5.12 -57.89
C LYS A 81 0.62 5.20 -57.53
N ALA A 82 -0.25 4.76 -58.44
CA ALA A 82 -1.70 4.72 -58.20
C ALA A 82 -2.07 3.79 -57.03
N ILE A 83 -1.45 2.60 -56.96
CA ILE A 83 -1.67 1.65 -55.85
C ILE A 83 -1.21 2.27 -54.52
N THR A 84 -0.05 2.91 -54.50
CA THR A 84 0.48 3.51 -53.27
C THR A 84 -0.39 4.67 -52.79
N GLU A 85 -0.82 5.57 -53.68
CA GLU A 85 -1.73 6.66 -53.35
C GLU A 85 -3.07 6.14 -52.81
N HIS A 86 -3.62 5.07 -53.41
CA HIS A 86 -4.84 4.44 -52.93
C HIS A 86 -4.67 3.82 -51.53
N THR A 87 -3.56 3.11 -51.27
CA THR A 87 -3.29 2.54 -49.94
C THR A 87 -3.11 3.60 -48.86
N ASN A 88 -2.52 4.75 -49.19
CA ASN A 88 -2.35 5.86 -48.26
C ASN A 88 -3.69 6.54 -47.95
N ALA A 89 -4.56 6.74 -48.95
CA ALA A 89 -5.90 7.26 -48.75
C ALA A 89 -6.74 6.35 -47.82
N TYR A 90 -6.61 5.03 -47.98
CA TYR A 90 -7.30 4.06 -47.14
C TYR A 90 -6.82 4.09 -45.68
N LYS A 91 -5.50 4.27 -45.46
CA LYS A 91 -4.94 4.45 -44.11
C LYS A 91 -5.47 5.71 -43.42
N CYS A 92 -5.48 6.84 -44.11
CA CYS A 92 -6.05 8.08 -43.56
C CYS A 92 -7.53 7.92 -43.21
N PHE A 93 -8.32 7.23 -44.05
CA PHE A 93 -9.73 6.98 -43.77
C PHE A 93 -9.93 6.05 -42.56
N ALA A 94 -9.09 5.02 -42.40
CA ALA A 94 -9.13 4.12 -41.26
C ALA A 94 -8.77 4.84 -39.95
N GLU A 95 -7.79 5.74 -39.97
CA GLU A 95 -7.42 6.57 -38.81
C GLU A 95 -8.54 7.54 -38.43
N ASP A 96 -9.12 8.26 -39.40
CA ASP A 96 -10.25 9.16 -39.16
C ASP A 96 -11.47 8.38 -38.63
N TYR A 97 -11.73 7.18 -39.13
CA TYR A 97 -12.80 6.32 -38.63
C TYR A 97 -12.57 5.88 -37.18
N GLN A 98 -11.33 5.54 -36.81
CA GLN A 98 -10.98 5.21 -35.43
C GLN A 98 -11.07 6.43 -34.50
N ILE A 99 -10.68 7.61 -34.97
CA ILE A 99 -10.80 8.87 -34.20
C ILE A 99 -12.27 9.24 -34.01
N GLU A 100 -13.09 9.13 -35.05
CA GLU A 100 -14.53 9.37 -34.98
C GLU A 100 -15.23 8.35 -34.05
N ASN A 101 -14.83 7.08 -34.07
CA ASN A 101 -15.34 6.08 -33.14
C ASN A 101 -14.92 6.36 -31.69
N ARG A 102 -13.67 6.80 -31.43
CA ARG A 102 -13.25 7.25 -30.09
C ARG A 102 -14.02 8.47 -29.59
N ARG A 103 -14.48 9.35 -30.49
CA ARG A 103 -15.34 10.50 -30.15
C ARG A 103 -16.81 10.11 -29.93
N ARG A 104 -17.23 8.96 -30.46
CA ARG A 104 -18.60 8.43 -30.36
C ARG A 104 -18.77 7.39 -29.26
N GLU A 105 -17.70 6.94 -28.63
CA GLU A 105 -17.83 6.20 -27.38
C GLU A 105 -18.58 7.11 -26.38
N PRO A 106 -19.77 6.69 -25.90
CA PRO A 106 -20.42 7.41 -24.82
C PRO A 106 -19.44 7.47 -23.65
N PRO A 107 -19.42 8.56 -22.86
CA PRO A 107 -18.56 8.63 -21.69
C PRO A 107 -18.72 7.33 -20.91
N GLN A 108 -17.61 6.61 -20.71
CA GLN A 108 -17.64 5.31 -20.04
C GLN A 108 -18.50 5.49 -18.81
N GLN A 109 -19.65 4.81 -18.79
CA GLN A 109 -20.54 4.90 -17.64
C GLN A 109 -19.69 4.56 -16.42
N PRO A 110 -19.65 5.44 -15.41
CA PRO A 110 -18.74 5.29 -14.29
C PRO A 110 -18.94 3.89 -13.74
N ASN A 111 -17.83 3.16 -13.63
CA ASN A 111 -17.82 1.72 -13.39
C ASN A 111 -18.79 1.37 -12.26
N THR A 112 -20.00 0.92 -12.62
CA THR A 112 -21.09 0.81 -11.67
C THR A 112 -20.82 -0.26 -10.62
N SER A 113 -19.85 -1.16 -10.87
CA SER A 113 -19.38 -2.11 -9.87
C SER A 113 -18.51 -1.46 -8.81
N TYR A 114 -17.69 -0.47 -9.18
CA TYR A 114 -16.92 0.34 -8.23
C TYR A 114 -17.88 1.17 -7.38
N LEU A 115 -18.84 1.85 -8.02
CA LEU A 115 -19.87 2.63 -7.32
C LEU A 115 -20.71 1.79 -6.37
N LYS A 116 -21.19 0.62 -6.82
CA LYS A 116 -21.93 -0.30 -5.96
C LYS A 116 -21.08 -0.86 -4.84
N ARG A 117 -19.76 -1.07 -5.04
CA ARG A 117 -18.86 -1.55 -3.99
C ARG A 117 -18.56 -0.45 -2.97
N VAL A 118 -18.28 0.77 -3.42
CA VAL A 118 -18.07 1.94 -2.57
C VAL A 118 -19.34 2.25 -1.77
N LEU A 119 -20.50 2.36 -2.42
CA LEU A 119 -21.78 2.54 -1.72
C LEU A 119 -22.10 1.37 -0.77
N LYS A 120 -21.83 0.12 -1.15
CA LYS A 120 -22.08 -1.05 -0.27
C LYS A 120 -21.12 -1.10 0.92
N ASN A 121 -19.87 -0.66 0.75
CA ASN A 121 -18.89 -0.56 1.84
C ASN A 121 -19.17 0.64 2.74
N LEU A 122 -19.73 1.73 2.20
CA LEU A 122 -20.16 2.90 2.96
C LEU A 122 -21.44 2.63 3.76
N LEU A 123 -22.40 1.90 3.18
CA LEU A 123 -23.67 1.54 3.85
C LEU A 123 -23.59 0.34 4.79
N ASN A 124 -22.51 -0.47 4.76
CA ASN A 124 -22.34 -1.57 5.72
C ASN A 124 -21.34 -1.19 6.82
N PRO A 125 -21.81 -0.85 8.03
CA PRO A 125 -20.95 -0.51 9.18
C PRO A 125 -20.19 -1.72 9.79
N GLY A 126 -20.21 -2.88 9.12
CA GLY A 126 -19.68 -4.14 9.64
C GLY A 126 -18.20 -4.39 9.38
N ASP A 127 -17.54 -3.61 8.52
CA ASP A 127 -16.10 -3.81 8.23
C ASP A 127 -15.25 -2.98 9.20
N GLN A 128 -15.09 -3.53 10.40
CA GLN A 128 -14.44 -2.89 11.54
C GLN A 128 -12.92 -2.90 11.38
N GLY A 129 -12.33 -1.75 11.06
CA GLY A 129 -10.92 -1.50 11.32
C GLY A 129 -10.15 -0.78 10.22
N LYS A 130 -10.72 -0.62 9.02
CA LYS A 130 -10.06 0.20 8.00
C LYS A 130 -10.39 1.68 8.26
N SER A 131 -9.37 2.45 8.63
CA SER A 131 -9.46 3.91 8.69
C SER A 131 -9.80 4.42 7.30
N MET A 132 -11.01 4.96 7.14
CA MET A 132 -11.43 5.55 5.87
C MET A 132 -10.63 6.84 5.63
N SER A 133 -10.00 6.99 4.46
CA SER A 133 -9.16 8.15 4.16
C SER A 133 -10.00 9.36 3.72
N ILE A 134 -9.42 10.55 3.81
CA ILE A 134 -10.03 11.78 3.27
C ILE A 134 -10.25 11.67 1.75
N GLU A 135 -9.40 10.91 1.06
CA GLU A 135 -9.53 10.64 -0.37
C GLU A 135 -10.79 9.80 -0.66
N GLU A 136 -11.08 8.78 0.15
CA GLU A 136 -12.30 7.99 0.03
C GLU A 136 -13.57 8.84 0.30
N PHE A 137 -13.47 9.83 1.20
CA PHE A 137 -14.53 10.80 1.42
C PHE A 137 -14.74 11.73 0.22
N ARG A 138 -13.65 12.23 -0.36
CA ARG A 138 -13.69 13.08 -1.56
C ARG A 138 -14.28 12.31 -2.75
N ASP A 139 -13.86 11.07 -2.97
CA ASP A 139 -14.45 10.19 -3.99
C ASP A 139 -15.96 10.00 -3.77
N TRP A 140 -16.39 9.85 -2.51
CA TRP A 140 -17.81 9.77 -2.18
C TRP A 140 -18.57 11.07 -2.46
N LEU A 141 -17.99 12.24 -2.14
CA LEU A 141 -18.56 13.54 -2.47
C LEU A 141 -18.70 13.72 -3.98
N GLN A 142 -17.69 13.31 -4.75
CA GLN A 142 -17.70 13.38 -6.20
C GLN A 142 -18.87 12.62 -6.83
N LEU A 143 -19.34 11.58 -6.15
CA LEU A 143 -20.46 10.75 -6.61
C LEU A 143 -21.81 11.26 -6.09
N THR A 144 -21.82 11.86 -4.90
CA THR A 144 -23.04 12.24 -4.20
C THR A 144 -23.51 13.63 -4.61
N LEU A 145 -22.60 14.60 -4.78
CA LEU A 145 -22.96 15.98 -5.14
C LEU A 145 -23.68 16.08 -6.50
N PRO A 146 -23.28 15.36 -7.57
CA PRO A 146 -24.05 15.35 -8.82
C PRO A 146 -25.47 14.82 -8.66
N THR A 147 -25.70 13.85 -7.77
CA THR A 147 -27.04 13.27 -7.54
C THR A 147 -27.99 14.24 -6.86
N ILE A 148 -27.45 15.24 -6.17
CA ILE A 148 -28.18 16.30 -5.47
C ILE A 148 -28.40 17.50 -6.41
N GLY A 149 -27.76 17.52 -7.59
CA GLY A 149 -27.93 18.55 -8.62
C GLY A 149 -26.81 19.59 -8.70
N LEU A 150 -25.70 19.40 -7.97
CA LEU A 150 -24.55 20.30 -8.05
C LEU A 150 -23.62 19.92 -9.21
N THR A 151 -23.35 20.88 -10.11
CA THR A 151 -22.48 20.68 -11.29
C THR A 151 -21.00 20.91 -11.01
N ASP A 152 -20.66 21.88 -10.15
CA ASP A 152 -19.27 22.26 -9.85
C ASP A 152 -18.66 21.43 -8.71
N VAL A 153 -18.71 20.11 -8.87
CA VAL A 153 -18.37 19.10 -7.84
C VAL A 153 -17.04 19.35 -7.15
N ASP A 154 -15.99 19.70 -7.90
CA ASP A 154 -14.64 19.89 -7.35
C ASP A 154 -14.58 21.06 -6.37
N VAL A 155 -15.23 22.19 -6.71
CA VAL A 155 -15.28 23.38 -5.85
C VAL A 155 -16.02 23.06 -4.57
N TYR A 156 -17.22 22.47 -4.67
CA TYR A 156 -18.00 22.11 -3.49
C TYR A 156 -17.30 21.06 -2.63
N SER A 157 -16.62 20.09 -3.25
CA SER A 157 -15.86 19.07 -2.51
C SER A 157 -14.74 19.68 -1.69
N ASP A 158 -13.97 20.61 -2.26
CA ASP A 158 -12.87 21.28 -1.56
C ASP A 158 -13.36 22.15 -0.40
N TYR A 159 -14.48 22.86 -0.58
CA TYR A 159 -15.09 23.65 0.49
C TYR A 159 -15.61 22.77 1.63
N ILE A 160 -16.34 21.70 1.31
CA ILE A 160 -16.86 20.76 2.31
C ILE A 160 -15.71 20.06 3.04
N GLU A 161 -14.65 19.69 2.32
CA GLU A 161 -13.43 19.13 2.91
C GLU A 161 -12.80 20.12 3.91
N GLY A 162 -12.68 21.39 3.53
CA GLY A 162 -12.18 22.45 4.42
C GLY A 162 -13.02 22.60 5.69
N MET A 163 -14.35 22.57 5.57
CA MET A 163 -15.26 22.67 6.72
C MET A 163 -15.17 21.45 7.65
N ILE A 164 -14.88 20.26 7.12
CA ILE A 164 -14.72 19.03 7.92
C ILE A 164 -13.36 19.01 8.63
N GLN A 165 -12.32 19.51 7.96
CA GLN A 165 -10.98 19.61 8.55
C GLN A 165 -10.90 20.67 9.64
N ASP A 166 -11.79 21.67 9.62
CA ASP A 166 -11.90 22.64 10.69
C ASP A 166 -12.31 21.96 12.00
N ASP A 167 -11.40 21.95 12.97
CA ASP A 167 -11.60 21.40 14.31
C ASP A 167 -12.05 22.45 15.33
N THR A 168 -12.27 23.71 14.91
CA THR A 168 -12.63 24.79 15.82
C THR A 168 -14.10 24.75 16.27
N SER A 169 -14.97 24.16 15.46
CA SER A 169 -16.41 24.10 15.70
C SER A 169 -16.88 22.74 16.22
N GLU A 170 -17.99 22.75 16.98
CA GLU A 170 -18.63 21.52 17.46
C GLU A 170 -19.16 20.69 16.26
N LYS A 171 -19.26 19.37 16.44
CA LYS A 171 -19.79 18.48 15.40
C LYS A 171 -21.14 18.95 14.85
N ALA A 172 -22.06 19.32 15.74
CA ALA A 172 -23.42 19.71 15.36
C ALA A 172 -23.40 20.97 14.47
N ASP A 173 -22.57 21.95 14.82
CA ASP A 173 -22.39 23.18 14.04
C ASP A 173 -21.77 22.88 12.68
N ARG A 174 -20.73 22.04 12.61
CA ARG A 174 -20.09 21.65 11.34
C ARG A 174 -21.05 20.97 10.37
N VAL A 175 -21.82 19.99 10.86
CA VAL A 175 -22.85 19.35 10.03
C VAL A 175 -23.84 20.41 9.55
N SER A 176 -24.27 21.32 10.42
CA SER A 176 -25.28 22.34 10.08
C SER A 176 -24.74 23.33 9.04
N SER A 177 -23.49 23.80 9.16
CA SER A 177 -22.85 24.69 8.19
C SER A 177 -22.65 24.02 6.83
N ILE A 178 -22.26 22.75 6.79
CA ILE A 178 -22.13 22.00 5.54
C ILE A 178 -23.49 21.84 4.86
N ILE A 179 -24.54 21.54 5.64
CA ILE A 179 -25.89 21.39 5.10
C ILE A 179 -26.42 22.72 4.59
N GLU A 180 -26.29 23.80 5.36
CA GLU A 180 -26.69 25.15 4.93
C GLU A 180 -25.96 25.57 3.64
N PHE A 181 -24.66 25.27 3.54
CA PHE A 181 -23.87 25.55 2.34
C PHE A 181 -24.35 24.77 1.11
N VAL A 182 -24.70 23.49 1.27
CA VAL A 182 -25.20 22.65 0.17
C VAL A 182 -26.66 22.98 -0.17
N GLU A 183 -27.48 23.33 0.83
CA GLU A 183 -28.88 23.75 0.66
C GLU A 183 -28.97 25.08 -0.09
N ALA A 184 -28.06 26.02 0.16
CA ALA A 184 -27.98 27.27 -0.60
C ALA A 184 -27.70 27.05 -2.10
N ALA A 185 -27.09 25.92 -2.46
CA ALA A 185 -26.68 25.58 -3.82
C ALA A 185 -27.54 24.49 -4.47
N SER A 186 -28.46 23.86 -3.74
CA SER A 186 -29.29 22.75 -4.25
C SER A 186 -30.73 22.82 -3.76
N GLU A 187 -31.66 22.43 -4.62
CA GLU A 187 -33.11 22.42 -4.33
C GLU A 187 -33.62 21.02 -3.91
N SER A 188 -32.70 20.08 -3.68
CA SER A 188 -33.00 18.66 -3.41
C SER A 188 -33.15 18.37 -1.92
N ASP A 189 -33.82 17.26 -1.57
CA ASP A 189 -33.90 16.79 -0.18
C ASP A 189 -32.53 16.33 0.34
N LEU A 190 -32.01 17.03 1.35
CA LEU A 190 -30.70 16.78 1.97
C LEU A 190 -30.76 15.87 3.21
N ALA A 191 -31.95 15.37 3.61
CA ALA A 191 -32.05 14.52 4.78
C ALA A 191 -31.14 13.27 4.74
N PRO A 192 -30.99 12.55 3.62
CA PRO A 192 -30.04 11.42 3.52
C PRO A 192 -28.58 11.87 3.62
N PHE A 193 -28.25 13.02 3.02
CA PHE A 193 -26.91 13.59 3.01
C PHE A 193 -26.47 14.02 4.42
N ARG A 194 -27.39 14.62 5.20
CA ARG A 194 -27.15 15.03 6.59
C ARG A 194 -26.71 13.87 7.49
N ASN A 195 -27.42 12.75 7.44
CA ASN A 195 -27.08 11.58 8.25
C ASN A 195 -25.70 11.04 7.87
N LEU A 196 -25.40 10.94 6.57
CA LEU A 196 -24.12 10.48 6.07
C LEU A 196 -22.96 11.40 6.50
N ILE A 197 -23.10 12.72 6.35
CA ILE A 197 -22.08 13.69 6.81
C ILE A 197 -21.87 13.58 8.32
N SER A 198 -22.95 13.43 9.10
CA SER A 198 -22.84 13.28 10.55
C SER A 198 -22.05 12.04 10.97
N GLU A 199 -22.26 10.91 10.29
CA GLU A 199 -21.53 9.66 10.54
C GLU A 199 -20.06 9.79 10.13
N TRP A 200 -19.79 10.47 9.03
CA TRP A 200 -18.44 10.75 8.57
C TRP A 200 -17.65 11.57 9.58
N ILE A 201 -18.24 12.65 10.09
CA ILE A 201 -17.60 13.50 11.11
C ILE A 201 -17.37 12.69 12.41
N ASP A 202 -18.32 11.83 12.82
CA ASP A 202 -18.11 10.94 13.98
C ASP A 202 -16.91 10.02 13.80
N ARG A 203 -16.78 9.40 12.62
CA ARG A 203 -15.67 8.49 12.32
C ARG A 203 -14.33 9.23 12.34
N LEU A 204 -14.27 10.43 11.75
CA LEU A 204 -13.07 11.26 11.74
C LEU A 204 -12.68 11.70 13.16
N MET A 205 -13.64 12.13 13.97
CA MET A 205 -13.39 12.51 15.36
C MET A 205 -12.89 11.33 16.19
N LYS A 206 -13.49 10.14 16.01
CA LYS A 206 -13.05 8.91 16.67
C LYS A 206 -11.62 8.53 16.30
N GLN A 207 -11.26 8.61 15.01
CA GLN A 207 -9.90 8.36 14.55
C GLN A 207 -8.90 9.37 15.15
N LYS A 208 -9.22 10.66 15.18
CA LYS A 208 -8.35 11.67 15.80
C LYS A 208 -8.11 11.42 17.29
N VAL A 209 -9.13 10.96 18.02
CA VAL A 209 -9.01 10.60 19.44
C VAL A 209 -8.13 9.36 19.64
N GLU A 210 -8.33 8.32 18.83
CA GLU A 210 -7.51 7.10 18.85
C GLU A 210 -6.05 7.37 18.46
N GLU A 211 -5.81 8.25 17.48
CA GLU A 211 -4.46 8.62 17.09
C GLU A 211 -3.75 9.44 18.18
N LYS A 212 -4.47 10.38 18.83
CA LYS A 212 -3.93 11.15 19.97
C LYS A 212 -3.60 10.24 21.14
N SER A 213 -4.46 9.28 21.48
CA SER A 213 -4.19 8.34 22.56
C SER A 213 -3.02 7.41 22.23
N ARG A 214 -2.89 6.96 20.97
CA ARG A 214 -1.74 6.17 20.52
C ARG A 214 -0.44 6.97 20.62
N LYS A 215 -0.41 8.22 20.14
CA LYS A 215 0.75 9.11 20.24
C LYS A 215 1.13 9.40 21.69
N GLU A 216 0.15 9.57 22.58
CA GLU A 216 0.42 9.75 24.01
C GLU A 216 1.00 8.48 24.65
N GLN A 217 0.49 7.31 24.28
CA GLN A 217 1.00 6.03 24.76
C GLN A 217 2.44 5.79 24.27
N GLU A 218 2.73 6.03 22.99
CA GLU A 218 4.08 5.97 22.43
C GLU A 218 5.04 6.92 23.14
N LYS A 219 4.59 8.12 23.53
CA LYS A 219 5.39 9.07 24.30
C LYS A 219 5.69 8.57 25.72
N LYS A 220 4.70 7.99 26.40
CA LYS A 220 4.88 7.39 27.74
C LYS A 220 5.83 6.20 27.70
N ASP A 221 5.75 5.38 26.67
CA ASP A 221 6.62 4.21 26.51
C ASP A 221 8.07 4.64 26.22
N LYS A 222 8.28 5.66 25.39
CA LYS A 222 9.61 6.27 25.17
C LYS A 222 10.19 6.87 26.45
N GLU A 223 9.39 7.63 27.21
CA GLU A 223 9.83 8.21 28.49
C GLU A 223 10.20 7.13 29.50
N LYS A 224 9.43 6.03 29.56
CA LYS A 224 9.73 4.88 30.41
C LYS A 224 11.02 4.16 30.00
N GLN A 225 11.28 4.00 28.70
CA GLN A 225 12.51 3.43 28.20
C GLN A 225 13.72 4.32 28.50
N GLU A 226 13.61 5.63 28.29
CA GLU A 226 14.67 6.58 28.64
C GLU A 226 14.94 6.62 30.16
N ALA A 227 13.89 6.56 30.99
CA ALA A 227 14.05 6.48 32.44
C ALA A 227 14.73 5.18 32.88
N ALA A 228 14.41 4.05 32.25
CA ALA A 228 15.06 2.77 32.49
C ALA A 228 16.56 2.82 32.10
N ALA A 229 16.87 3.35 30.90
CA ALA A 229 18.25 3.50 30.44
C ALA A 229 19.07 4.44 31.35
N ARG A 230 18.49 5.54 31.83
CA ARG A 230 19.14 6.43 32.81
C ARG A 230 19.37 5.75 34.15
N ALA A 231 18.43 4.93 34.62
CA ALA A 231 18.59 4.18 35.85
C ALA A 231 19.70 3.13 35.73
N GLU A 232 19.83 2.48 34.58
CA GLU A 232 20.90 1.51 34.31
C GLU A 232 22.27 2.19 34.22
N ALA A 233 22.39 3.29 33.47
CA ALA A 233 23.62 4.08 33.39
C ALA A 233 24.06 4.60 34.77
N SER A 234 23.12 5.01 35.63
CA SER A 234 23.42 5.44 37.00
C SER A 234 23.96 4.30 37.87
N LYS A 235 23.39 3.08 37.74
CA LYS A 235 23.90 1.89 38.43
C LYS A 235 25.31 1.54 37.97
N GLU A 236 25.58 1.60 36.67
CA GLU A 236 26.90 1.32 36.11
C GLU A 236 27.95 2.33 36.62
N GLN A 237 27.64 3.63 36.61
CA GLN A 237 28.50 4.66 37.19
C GLN A 237 28.73 4.46 38.69
N GLN A 238 27.71 4.01 39.44
CA GLN A 238 27.86 3.72 40.86
C GLN A 238 28.79 2.52 41.08
N MET A 239 28.61 1.43 40.33
CA MET A 239 29.51 0.27 40.39
C MET A 239 30.95 0.65 40.01
N GLU A 240 31.13 1.51 39.02
CA GLU A 240 32.46 1.99 38.63
C GLU A 240 33.12 2.81 39.74
N ARG A 241 32.36 3.69 40.41
CA ARG A 241 32.85 4.45 41.57
C ARG A 241 33.18 3.55 42.76
N GLU A 242 32.34 2.56 43.06
CA GLU A 242 32.62 1.58 44.11
C GLU A 242 33.89 0.78 43.79
N ASN A 243 34.06 0.37 42.53
CA ASN A 243 35.27 -0.30 42.05
C ASN A 243 36.51 0.62 42.10
N ALA A 244 36.34 1.92 41.88
CA ALA A 244 37.39 2.93 42.00
C ALA A 244 37.87 3.12 43.46
N GLN A 245 36.97 2.97 44.43
CA GLN A 245 37.25 3.14 45.86
C GLN A 245 37.91 1.92 46.51
N LEU A 246 37.89 0.75 45.86
CA LEU A 246 38.56 -0.45 46.38
C LEU A 246 40.06 -0.24 46.53
N SER A 247 40.60 -0.62 47.69
CA SER A 247 42.04 -0.61 47.96
C SER A 247 42.79 -1.55 47.01
N ARG A 248 44.08 -1.27 46.75
CA ARG A 248 44.96 -2.13 45.92
C ARG A 248 44.97 -3.59 46.37
N LYS A 249 44.80 -3.85 47.67
CA LYS A 249 44.75 -5.22 48.22
C LYS A 249 43.41 -5.90 47.92
N GLU A 250 42.31 -5.17 48.05
CA GLU A 250 40.94 -5.66 47.81
C GLU A 250 40.68 -5.93 46.33
N ARG A 251 41.21 -5.08 45.44
CA ARG A 251 41.20 -5.34 43.99
C ARG A 251 41.91 -6.64 43.65
N LYS A 252 43.12 -6.86 44.19
CA LYS A 252 43.86 -8.10 43.95
C LYS A 252 43.13 -9.34 44.45
N THR A 253 42.47 -9.27 45.61
CA THR A 253 41.66 -10.39 46.11
C THR A 253 40.42 -10.62 45.27
N ARG A 254 39.77 -9.56 44.78
CA ARG A 254 38.63 -9.66 43.87
C ARG A 254 39.05 -10.28 42.55
N ASP A 255 40.14 -9.81 41.94
CA ASP A 255 40.64 -10.32 40.66
C ASP A 255 41.13 -11.76 40.79
N ALA A 256 41.75 -12.13 41.93
CA ALA A 256 42.10 -13.52 42.21
C ALA A 256 40.86 -14.42 42.39
N LEU A 257 39.78 -13.91 42.99
CA LEU A 257 38.50 -14.63 43.08
C LEU A 257 37.82 -14.73 41.70
N LEU A 258 37.85 -13.66 40.90
CA LEU A 258 37.33 -13.66 39.53
C LEU A 258 38.16 -14.56 38.61
N SER A 259 39.48 -14.67 38.79
CA SER A 259 40.29 -15.62 38.03
C SER A 259 40.04 -17.07 38.47
N ARG A 260 39.67 -17.29 39.75
CA ARG A 260 39.41 -18.62 40.29
C ARG A 260 37.99 -19.14 40.02
N TYR A 261 37.02 -18.23 39.91
CA TYR A 261 35.59 -18.55 39.82
C TYR A 261 34.85 -17.83 38.69
N GLY A 262 35.49 -16.88 38.02
CA GLY A 262 34.96 -16.26 36.82
C GLY A 262 35.13 -17.23 35.67
N TYR A 263 34.03 -17.50 35.01
CA TYR A 263 34.02 -18.28 33.77
C TYR A 263 34.68 -17.42 32.69
N GLU A 264 35.73 -17.94 32.07
CA GLU A 264 36.37 -17.33 30.92
C GLU A 264 35.49 -17.65 29.70
N ASP A 265 34.49 -16.81 29.46
CA ASP A 265 33.58 -16.98 28.33
C ASP A 265 34.36 -16.70 27.03
N THR A 266 34.83 -17.76 26.38
CA THR A 266 35.40 -17.68 25.04
C THR A 266 34.28 -17.45 24.03
N LEU A 267 34.28 -16.27 23.41
CA LEU A 267 33.36 -15.92 22.32
C LEU A 267 33.90 -16.51 21.01
N ASP A 268 33.05 -17.16 20.22
CA ASP A 268 33.42 -17.61 18.87
C ASP A 268 33.41 -16.46 17.84
N GLU A 269 33.80 -16.76 16.59
CA GLU A 269 33.80 -15.80 15.46
C GLU A 269 32.41 -15.22 15.14
N ASN A 270 31.33 -15.77 15.71
CA ASN A 270 29.96 -15.30 15.53
C ASN A 270 29.44 -14.48 16.73
N GLY A 271 30.24 -14.32 17.78
CA GLY A 271 29.86 -13.62 19.00
C GLY A 271 28.97 -14.43 19.95
N ASP A 272 28.88 -15.75 19.74
CA ASP A 272 28.19 -16.67 20.63
C ASP A 272 29.16 -17.17 21.72
N ILE A 273 28.68 -17.26 22.96
CA ILE A 273 29.47 -17.74 24.10
C ILE A 273 29.65 -19.26 23.95
N VAL A 274 30.84 -19.68 23.54
CA VAL A 274 31.23 -21.09 23.51
C VAL A 274 31.90 -21.41 24.83
N LEU A 275 31.24 -22.20 25.67
CA LEU A 275 31.83 -22.74 26.90
C LEU A 275 32.95 -23.71 26.51
N GLN A 276 34.21 -23.29 26.64
CA GLN A 276 35.35 -24.18 26.45
C GLN A 276 35.41 -25.18 27.62
N ALA A 277 34.97 -26.41 27.36
CA ALA A 277 34.90 -27.48 28.34
C ALA A 277 36.28 -28.15 28.54
N ASP A 278 37.31 -27.40 28.91
CA ASP A 278 38.62 -27.98 29.22
C ASP A 278 39.11 -27.56 30.62
N SER A 279 38.65 -28.32 31.62
CA SER A 279 39.38 -28.49 32.87
C SER A 279 39.15 -29.91 33.37
N GLU A 280 40.20 -30.73 33.28
CA GLU A 280 40.32 -32.04 33.92
C GLU A 280 40.21 -31.89 35.45
N GLY A 281 38.99 -31.76 35.96
CA GLY A 281 38.62 -31.96 37.35
C GLY A 281 38.25 -33.42 37.62
N PRO A 282 38.41 -33.92 38.86
CA PRO A 282 38.36 -35.34 39.17
C PRO A 282 36.97 -35.91 38.86
N ARG A 283 36.97 -36.92 37.98
CA ARG A 283 35.87 -37.85 37.66
C ARG A 283 34.60 -37.58 38.44
N ASP A 284 33.69 -36.89 37.76
CA ASP A 284 32.28 -36.81 38.10
C ASP A 284 31.74 -38.24 38.23
N THR A 285 31.74 -38.75 39.46
CA THR A 285 30.92 -39.90 39.82
C THR A 285 29.49 -39.45 39.58
N GLY A 286 28.87 -39.92 38.49
CA GLY A 286 27.51 -39.63 38.04
C GLY A 286 26.42 -39.97 39.06
N ILE A 287 26.48 -39.29 40.19
CA ILE A 287 25.46 -39.20 41.23
C ILE A 287 24.93 -37.79 41.05
N GLU A 288 23.91 -37.67 40.22
CA GLU A 288 23.13 -36.45 40.05
C GLU A 288 22.81 -35.88 41.45
N VAL A 289 23.54 -34.85 41.85
CA VAL A 289 23.36 -34.23 43.16
C VAL A 289 21.94 -33.70 43.21
N ASN A 290 21.17 -34.17 44.18
CA ASN A 290 19.76 -33.85 44.32
C ASN A 290 19.52 -32.32 44.40
N MET A 291 19.21 -31.72 43.26
CA MET A 291 18.96 -30.28 43.08
C MET A 291 17.75 -29.78 43.89
N ASN A 292 16.91 -30.67 44.41
CA ASN A 292 15.76 -30.28 45.23
C ASN A 292 16.21 -29.72 46.58
N ALA A 293 17.28 -30.25 47.17
CA ALA A 293 17.81 -29.75 48.45
C ALA A 293 18.37 -28.32 48.32
N LEU A 294 19.01 -28.01 47.19
CA LEU A 294 19.50 -26.65 46.91
C LEU A 294 18.36 -25.68 46.64
N LYS A 295 17.35 -26.09 45.86
CA LYS A 295 16.15 -25.27 45.61
C LYS A 295 15.38 -24.95 46.89
N VAL A 296 15.27 -25.91 47.81
CA VAL A 296 14.63 -25.68 49.12
C VAL A 296 15.44 -24.67 49.95
N LYS A 297 16.77 -24.82 50.03
CA LYS A 297 17.63 -23.85 50.74
C LYS A 297 17.57 -22.45 50.14
N GLN A 298 17.59 -22.32 48.82
CA GLN A 298 17.47 -21.02 48.14
C GLN A 298 16.12 -20.36 48.42
N LYS A 299 15.03 -21.11 48.31
CA LYS A 299 13.68 -20.61 48.59
C LYS A 299 13.51 -20.18 50.05
N GLU A 300 14.08 -20.93 50.99
CA GLU A 300 14.07 -20.55 52.41
C GLU A 300 14.90 -19.28 52.66
N GLN A 301 16.07 -19.16 52.03
CA GLN A 301 16.91 -17.98 52.14
C GLN A 301 16.21 -16.73 51.58
N GLU A 302 15.58 -16.82 50.40
CA GLU A 302 14.78 -15.74 49.83
C GLU A 302 13.61 -15.33 50.73
N GLN A 303 12.96 -16.29 51.39
CA GLN A 303 11.90 -15.98 52.35
C GLN A 303 12.43 -15.24 53.58
N ARG A 304 13.59 -15.65 54.11
CA ARG A 304 14.24 -14.96 55.23
C ARG A 304 14.64 -13.53 54.85
N ASP A 305 15.16 -13.32 53.65
CA ASP A 305 15.60 -11.99 53.21
C ASP A 305 14.41 -11.07 52.86
N LYS A 306 13.32 -11.63 52.30
CA LYS A 306 12.04 -10.91 52.15
C LYS A 306 11.43 -10.53 53.51
N ALA A 307 11.51 -11.40 54.50
CA ALA A 307 11.02 -11.10 55.85
C ALA A 307 11.86 -10.00 56.54
N LYS A 308 13.19 -10.04 56.41
CA LYS A 308 14.09 -8.99 56.93
C LYS A 308 13.80 -7.63 56.29
N THR A 309 13.72 -7.59 54.97
CA THR A 309 13.44 -6.33 54.25
C THR A 309 12.03 -5.79 54.53
N ALA A 310 11.02 -6.65 54.70
CA ALA A 310 9.69 -6.23 55.11
C ALA A 310 9.66 -5.67 56.54
N HIS A 311 10.42 -6.29 57.45
CA HIS A 311 10.55 -5.82 58.83
C HIS A 311 11.27 -4.46 58.89
N GLU A 312 12.39 -4.30 58.19
CA GLU A 312 13.12 -3.04 58.10
C GLU A 312 12.24 -1.91 57.56
N LYS A 313 11.47 -2.17 56.49
CA LYS A 313 10.49 -1.20 55.95
C LYS A 313 9.42 -0.83 56.98
N LYS A 314 8.90 -1.79 57.75
CA LYS A 314 7.92 -1.52 58.80
C LYS A 314 8.52 -0.66 59.92
N VAL A 315 9.73 -0.97 60.36
CA VAL A 315 10.46 -0.17 61.37
C VAL A 315 10.67 1.26 60.88
N GLN A 316 11.02 1.43 59.60
CA GLN A 316 11.21 2.76 59.02
C GLN A 316 9.90 3.54 58.93
N MET A 317 8.81 2.92 58.49
CA MET A 317 7.47 3.52 58.49
C MET A 317 7.02 3.93 59.89
N ASP A 318 7.20 3.07 60.89
CA ASP A 318 6.83 3.35 62.28
C ASP A 318 7.69 4.49 62.87
N LYS A 319 8.98 4.57 62.48
CA LYS A 319 9.88 5.66 62.85
C LYS A 319 9.43 7.00 62.25
N GLU A 320 9.13 7.02 60.95
CA GLU A 320 8.66 8.23 60.25
C GLU A 320 7.31 8.71 60.79
N GLN A 321 6.40 7.81 61.16
CA GLN A 321 5.13 8.17 61.80
C GLN A 321 5.34 8.83 63.17
N LYS A 322 6.21 8.28 64.02
CA LYS A 322 6.53 8.88 65.33
C LYS A 322 7.17 10.26 65.20
N GLU A 323 8.08 10.44 64.23
CA GLU A 323 8.68 11.74 63.96
C GLU A 323 7.64 12.76 63.47
N LYS A 324 6.71 12.35 62.59
CA LYS A 324 5.63 13.21 62.10
C LYS A 324 4.68 13.64 63.22
N GLU A 325 4.37 12.76 64.16
CA GLU A 325 3.57 13.09 65.34
C GLU A 325 4.28 14.02 66.32
N ALA A 326 5.58 13.78 66.57
CA ALA A 326 6.40 14.65 67.41
C ALA A 326 6.45 16.09 66.84
N LEU A 327 6.62 16.21 65.52
CA LEU A 327 6.70 17.49 64.83
C LEU A 327 5.36 18.24 64.82
N LYS A 328 4.23 17.51 64.78
CA LYS A 328 2.89 18.10 64.99
C LYS A 328 2.72 18.63 66.42
N LYS A 329 3.09 17.84 67.44
CA LYS A 329 3.02 18.24 68.86
C LYS A 329 3.91 19.45 69.16
N GLU A 330 5.10 19.54 68.56
CA GLU A 330 5.99 20.69 68.73
C GLU A 330 5.42 21.96 68.06
N LYS A 331 4.87 21.85 66.85
CA LYS A 331 4.20 22.96 66.16
C LYS A 331 2.97 23.45 66.94
N GLU A 332 2.23 22.55 67.57
CA GLU A 332 1.08 22.89 68.41
C GLU A 332 1.51 23.62 69.69
N LYS A 333 2.56 23.14 70.38
CA LYS A 333 3.15 23.83 71.54
C LYS A 333 3.68 25.24 71.19
N LYS A 334 4.32 25.40 70.04
CA LYS A 334 4.77 26.72 69.55
C LYS A 334 3.60 27.65 69.23
N ARG A 335 2.48 27.12 68.74
CA ARG A 335 1.25 27.89 68.46
C ARG A 335 0.54 28.32 69.75
N THR A 336 0.48 27.48 70.78
CA THR A 336 -0.18 27.83 72.04
C THR A 336 0.62 28.86 72.84
N GLN A 337 1.95 28.71 72.94
CA GLN A 337 2.82 29.69 73.61
C GLN A 337 2.77 31.08 72.95
N LYS A 338 2.67 31.14 71.61
CA LYS A 338 2.55 32.41 70.88
C LYS A 338 1.22 33.13 71.13
N LYS A 339 0.12 32.38 71.40
CA LYS A 339 -1.19 32.95 71.76
C LYS A 339 -1.25 33.43 73.21
N GLU A 340 -0.52 32.79 74.12
CA GLU A 340 -0.43 33.23 75.52
C GLU A 340 0.36 34.54 75.67
N LYS A 341 1.50 34.67 74.96
CA LYS A 341 2.30 35.91 74.92
C LYS A 341 1.59 37.09 74.23
N GLN A 342 0.47 36.85 73.55
CA GLN A 342 -0.39 37.88 72.93
C GLN A 342 -1.57 38.29 73.83
N ARG A 343 -1.83 37.56 74.91
CA ARG A 343 -2.91 37.81 75.87
C ARG A 343 -2.42 38.48 77.17
N LEU A 344 -1.11 38.49 77.38
CA LEU A 344 -0.38 39.39 78.30
C LEU A 344 0.01 40.64 77.52
#